data_AF-A0AAV8QM78-F1
#
_entry.id   AF-A0AAV8QM78-F1
#
_cell.length_a   1.000
_cell.length_b   1.000
_cell.length_c   1.000
_cell.angle_alpha   90.00
_cell.angle_beta   90.00
_cell.angle_gamma   90.00
#
_symmetry.space_group_name_H-M   'P 1'
#
loop_
_entity.id
_entity.type
_entity.pdbx_description
1 polymer ?
#
loop_
_entity_poly.entity_id
_entity_poly.type
_entity_poly.pdbx_seq_one_letter_code
_entity_poly.pdbx_strand_id
1 'polypeptide(L)' 'MPRYYDMDDILMEDEPISVVFKVGAHGCGLLDPGSETNDIEKGTKMDLPYWLAHQLHLRQAVSISVPASFSQMYGTFFA' A
#
# COMPACT_ATOMS: atom_id res chain seq x y z
N MET A 1 14.13 -13.94 1.06
CA MET A 1 14.12 -13.30 -0.26
C MET A 1 12.92 -13.87 -0.98
N PRO A 2 11.94 -13.04 -1.39
CA PRO A 2 10.80 -13.52 -2.16
C PRO A 2 11.29 -14.12 -3.48
N ARG A 3 10.75 -15.27 -3.83
CA ARG A 3 11.01 -16.02 -5.06
C ARG A 3 9.92 -15.62 -6.05
N TYR A 4 10.30 -14.96 -7.13
CA TYR A 4 9.37 -14.43 -8.14
C TYR A 4 8.36 -15.45 -8.70
N TYR A 5 8.68 -16.75 -8.69
CA TYR A 5 7.81 -17.83 -9.17
C TYR A 5 7.14 -18.65 -8.06
N ASP A 6 7.33 -18.26 -6.80
CA ASP A 6 6.66 -18.92 -5.69
C ASP A 6 5.24 -18.37 -5.56
N MET A 7 4.27 -19.28 -5.53
CA MET A 7 2.87 -18.89 -5.46
C MET A 7 2.54 -18.24 -4.13
N ASP A 8 3.18 -18.67 -3.04
CA ASP A 8 2.97 -18.08 -1.72
C ASP A 8 3.42 -16.62 -1.70
N ASP A 9 4.57 -16.31 -2.33
CA ASP A 9 5.09 -14.95 -2.40
C ASP A 9 4.23 -14.05 -3.31
N ILE A 10 3.77 -14.57 -4.46
CA ILE A 10 2.87 -13.83 -5.36
C ILE A 10 1.56 -13.47 -4.66
N LEU A 11 0.97 -14.45 -3.96
CA LEU A 11 -0.29 -14.24 -3.22
C LEU A 11 -0.11 -13.27 -2.06
N MET A 12 1.02 -13.33 -1.35
CA MET A 12 1.34 -12.42 -0.27
C MET A 12 1.54 -10.98 -0.78
N GLU A 13 2.20 -10.80 -1.93
CA GLU A 13 2.47 -9.48 -2.50
C GLU A 13 1.22 -8.77 -3.06
N ASP A 14 0.17 -9.52 -3.40
CA ASP A 14 -1.10 -8.96 -3.89
C ASP A 14 -2.03 -8.48 -2.76
N GLU A 15 -1.67 -8.71 -1.50
CA GLU A 15 -2.49 -8.29 -0.36
C GLU A 15 -2.66 -6.75 -0.33
N PRO A 16 -3.91 -6.24 -0.23
CA PRO A 16 -4.17 -4.80 -0.21
C PRO A 16 -3.73 -4.19 1.13
N ILE A 17 -2.90 -3.16 1.03
CA ILE A 17 -2.36 -2.43 2.16
C ILE A 17 -2.75 -0.95 2.06
N SER A 18 -3.16 -0.40 3.20
CA SER A 18 -3.61 0.97 3.27
C SER A 18 -2.44 1.94 3.27
N VAL A 19 -2.42 2.85 2.29
CA VAL A 19 -1.37 3.84 2.10
C VAL A 19 -1.93 5.25 2.02
N VAL A 20 -1.08 6.24 2.27
CA VAL A 20 -1.38 7.67 2.14
C VAL A 20 -0.41 8.28 1.14
N PHE A 21 -0.91 8.88 0.07
CA PHE A 21 -0.09 9.56 -0.93
C PHE A 21 0.54 10.82 -0.34
N LYS A 22 1.88 10.92 -0.40
CA LYS A 22 2.64 12.10 0.06
C LYS A 22 2.83 13.13 -1.05
N VAL A 23 2.65 12.72 -2.30
CA VAL A 23 2.76 13.53 -3.51
C VAL A 23 1.51 13.33 -4.37
N GLY A 24 1.15 14.33 -5.15
CA GLY A 24 0.07 14.17 -6.13
C GLY A 24 0.53 13.27 -7.29
N ALA A 25 -0.26 12.26 -7.64
CA ALA A 25 0.04 11.36 -8.75
C ALA A 25 -0.90 11.67 -9.92
N HIS A 26 -0.35 12.25 -10.98
CA HIS A 26 -1.14 12.62 -12.16
C HIS A 26 -1.34 11.42 -13.08
N GLY A 27 -2.53 11.28 -13.66
CA GLY A 27 -2.90 10.13 -14.51
C GLY A 27 -3.17 8.83 -13.76
N CYS A 28 -3.27 8.89 -12.42
CA CYS A 28 -3.56 7.75 -11.57
C CYS A 28 -5.00 7.71 -11.05
N GLY A 29 -5.92 8.53 -11.60
CA GLY A 29 -7.31 8.59 -11.15
C GLY A 29 -8.08 7.28 -11.27
N LEU A 30 -7.65 6.36 -12.15
CA LEU A 30 -8.18 4.98 -12.22
C LEU A 30 -8.08 4.20 -10.91
N LEU A 31 -7.14 4.58 -10.05
CA LEU A 31 -6.92 3.96 -8.74
C LEU A 31 -7.85 4.51 -7.66
N ASP A 32 -8.42 5.70 -7.87
CA ASP A 32 -9.41 6.31 -6.98
C ASP A 32 -10.75 6.43 -7.71
N PRO A 33 -11.66 5.44 -7.56
CA PRO A 33 -12.97 5.47 -8.22
C PRO A 33 -13.84 6.66 -7.78
N GLY A 34 -13.45 7.40 -6.74
CA GLY A 34 -14.12 8.62 -6.30
C GLY A 34 -13.53 9.92 -6.87
N SER A 35 -12.39 9.87 -7.57
CA SER A 35 -11.77 11.08 -8.11
C SER A 35 -12.48 11.51 -9.40
N GLU A 36 -13.01 12.72 -9.40
CA GLU A 36 -13.57 13.36 -10.61
C GLU A 36 -12.48 13.75 -11.62
N THR A 37 -11.22 13.73 -11.18
CA THR A 37 -10.04 14.09 -11.97
C THR A 37 -9.17 12.86 -12.19
N ASN A 38 -8.40 12.82 -13.27
CA ASN A 38 -7.49 11.70 -13.52
C ASN A 38 -6.26 11.72 -12.59
N ASP A 39 -6.29 12.48 -11.50
CA ASP A 39 -5.17 12.74 -10.61
C ASP A 39 -5.51 12.29 -9.18
N ILE A 40 -4.52 11.78 -8.47
CA ILE A 40 -4.60 11.48 -7.03
C ILE A 40 -4.00 12.67 -6.29
N GLU A 41 -4.78 13.28 -5.42
CA GLU A 41 -4.31 14.38 -4.59
C GLU A 41 -3.35 13.91 -3.49
N LYS A 42 -2.49 14.84 -3.05
CA LYS A 42 -1.64 14.61 -1.89
C LYS A 42 -2.53 14.45 -0.65
N GLY A 43 -2.27 13.41 0.14
CA GLY A 43 -2.99 13.10 1.36
C GLY A 43 -4.11 12.09 1.16
N THR A 44 -4.41 11.69 -0.09
CA THR A 44 -5.41 10.67 -0.36
C THR A 44 -4.99 9.34 0.26
N LYS A 45 -5.92 8.75 1.01
CA LYS A 45 -5.78 7.43 1.59
C LYS A 45 -6.46 6.42 0.68
N MET A 46 -5.75 5.39 0.30
CA MET A 46 -6.24 4.35 -0.59
C MET A 46 -5.58 3.01 -0.23
N ASP A 47 -6.24 1.91 -0.59
CA ASP A 47 -5.66 0.58 -0.44
C ASP A 47 -5.03 0.13 -1.76
N LEU A 48 -3.73 -0.19 -1.72
CA LEU A 48 -2.93 -0.63 -2.87
C LEU A 48 -2.36 -2.03 -2.62
N PRO A 49 -2.17 -2.85 -3.65
CA PRO A 49 -1.40 -4.09 -3.52
C PRO A 49 0.00 -3.81 -2.96
N TYR A 50 0.51 -4.69 -2.10
CA TYR A 50 1.81 -4.51 -1.44
C TYR A 50 2.95 -4.32 -2.44
N TRP A 51 2.98 -5.09 -3.54
CA TRP A 51 4.02 -4.94 -4.56
C TRP A 51 4.11 -3.52 -5.12
N LEU A 52 2.97 -2.84 -5.31
CA LEU A 52 2.91 -1.47 -5.84
C LEU A 52 3.21 -0.46 -4.73
N ALA A 53 2.59 -0.62 -3.56
CA ALA A 53 2.80 0.23 -2.40
C ALA A 53 4.28 0.29 -2.00
N HIS A 54 4.97 -0.85 -1.99
CA HIS A 54 6.39 -0.95 -1.69
C HIS A 54 7.25 -0.16 -2.68
N GLN A 55 7.00 -0.29 -3.99
CA GLN A 55 7.72 0.43 -5.03
C GLN A 55 7.50 1.95 -4.97
N LEU A 56 6.30 2.39 -4.61
CA LEU A 56 5.98 3.80 -4.40
C LEU A 56 6.61 4.34 -3.11
N HIS A 57 6.67 3.51 -2.07
CA HIS A 57 7.28 3.88 -0.80
C HIS A 57 8.79 4.10 -0.93
N LEU A 58 9.49 3.23 -1.69
CA LEU A 58 10.91 3.40 -2.03
C LEU A 58 11.19 4.73 -2.76
N ARG A 59 10.23 5.21 -3.55
CA ARG A 59 10.28 6.52 -4.23
C ARG A 59 9.80 7.69 -3.36
N GLN A 60 9.50 7.44 -2.09
CA GLN A 60 8.93 8.40 -1.15
C GLN A 60 7.59 9.02 -1.58
N ALA A 61 6.89 8.39 -2.52
CA ALA A 61 5.61 8.87 -3.03
C ALA A 61 4.44 8.57 -2.08
N VAL A 62 4.52 7.50 -1.29
CA VAL A 62 3.46 7.07 -0.37
C VAL A 62 3.98 6.73 1.03
N SER A 63 3.12 6.89 2.02
CA SER A 63 3.31 6.40 3.40
C SER A 63 2.48 5.16 3.61
N ILE A 64 3.09 4.07 4.04
CA ILE A 64 2.38 2.85 4.38
C ILE A 64 1.78 3.01 5.79
N SER A 65 0.50 2.72 5.96
CA SER A 65 -0.12 2.58 7.28
C SER A 65 -0.17 1.10 7.65
N VAL A 66 0.50 0.76 8.75
CA VAL A 66 0.57 -0.63 9.22
C VAL A 66 -0.80 -1.03 9.76
N PRO A 67 -1.40 -2.12 9.26
CA PRO A 67 -2.67 -2.62 9.77
C PRO A 67 -2.59 -2.90 11.27
N ALA A 68 -3.70 -2.72 11.99
CA ALA A 68 -3.75 -2.93 13.44
C ALA A 68 -3.32 -4.34 13.87
N SER A 69 -3.53 -5.35 13.01
CA SER A 69 -3.08 -6.74 13.17
C SER A 69 -1.56 -6.89 13.32
N PHE A 70 -0.78 -5.96 12.75
CA PHE A 70 0.68 -5.88 12.90
C PHE A 70 1.11 -4.83 13.93
N SER A 71 0.15 -4.12 14.55
CA SER A 71 0.48 -3.21 15.63
C SER A 71 1.01 -4.00 16.82
N GLN A 72 2.02 -3.45 17.50
CA GLN A 72 2.81 -4.07 18.56
C GLN A 72 1.97 -4.55 19.78
N MET A 73 0.66 -4.26 19.80
CA MET A 73 -0.31 -4.59 20.84
C MET A 73 -0.81 -6.05 20.80
N TYR A 74 -0.27 -6.91 19.93
CA TYR A 74 -0.50 -8.37 20.00
C TYR A 74 0.74 -9.15 20.50
N GLY A 75 1.90 -8.50 20.59
CA GLY A 75 3.15 -9.14 21.05
C GLY A 75 3.19 -9.49 22.54
N THR A 76 2.26 -8.96 23.34
CA THR A 76 2.16 -9.24 24.78
C THR A 76 1.27 -10.42 25.13
N PHE A 77 0.50 -10.97 24.18
CA PHE A 77 -0.42 -12.10 24.44
C PHE A 77 0.16 -13.47 24.07
N PHE A 78 1.28 -13.50 23.34
CA PHE A 78 1.97 -14.72 22.92
C PHE A 78 3.30 -14.97 23.68
N ALA A 79 3.55 -14.25 24.78
CA ALA A 79 4.72 -14.42 25.64
C ALA A 79 4.41 -15.32 26.85
#